data_AF-A0A1C5MWM2-F1
#
_entry.id   AF-A0A1C5MWM2-F1
#
_cell.length_a   1.000
_cell.length_b   1.000
_cell.length_c   1.000
_cell.angle_alpha   90.00
_cell.angle_beta   90.00
_cell.angle_gamma   90.00
#
_symmetry.space_group_name_H-M   'P 1'
#
loop_
_entity.id
_entity.type
_entity.pdbx_description
1 polymer ?
#
loop_
_entity_poly.entity_id
_entity_poly.type
_entity_poly.pdbx_seq_one_letter_code
_entity_poly.pdbx_strand_id
1 'polypeptide(L)'
;MKIRRGNREYVLMEDELYRAHKEFVASFMIDRLEVDFGVPKAYAIEYGEKAYDRYCDGDGETEYECIEWAAEEYEKKYGEVA
;
A
#
# COMPACT_ATOMS: atom_id res chain seq x y z
N MET A 1 -10.43 -2.01 18.29
CA MET A 1 -10.20 -3.48 18.22
C MET A 1 -9.66 -3.97 19.56
N LYS A 2 -9.97 -5.21 19.99
CA LYS A 2 -9.47 -5.78 21.26
C LYS A 2 -8.54 -6.94 20.97
N ILE A 3 -7.36 -6.95 21.60
CA ILE A 3 -6.41 -8.07 21.51
C ILE A 3 -6.09 -8.59 22.91
N ARG A 4 -5.93 -9.91 23.02
CA ARG A 4 -5.58 -10.57 24.28
C ARG A 4 -4.20 -11.19 24.16
N ARG A 5 -3.28 -10.81 25.07
CA ARG A 5 -1.92 -11.35 25.14
C ARG A 5 -1.67 -11.86 26.55
N GLY A 6 -1.67 -13.19 26.71
CA GLY A 6 -1.71 -13.84 28.02
C GLY A 6 -3.01 -13.51 28.77
N ASN A 7 -2.88 -13.01 30.00
CA ASN A 7 -4.01 -12.63 30.86
C ASN A 7 -4.38 -11.14 30.77
N ARG A 8 -3.82 -10.37 29.82
CA ARG A 8 -4.10 -8.94 29.63
C ARG A 8 -4.86 -8.70 28.34
N GLU A 9 -5.85 -7.81 28.41
CA GLU A 9 -6.61 -7.29 27.26
C GLU A 9 -6.12 -5.87 26.95
N TYR A 10 -5.89 -5.60 25.67
CA TYR A 10 -5.51 -4.28 25.17
C TYR A 10 -6.59 -3.80 24.20
N VAL A 11 -7.03 -2.56 24.37
CA VAL A 11 -7.91 -1.87 23.42
C VAL A 11 -7.01 -1.02 22.55
N LEU A 12 -6.87 -1.39 21.28
CA LEU A 12 -6.16 -0.55 20.30
C LEU A 12 -7.00 0.69 20.04
N MET A 13 -6.35 1.85 20.15
CA MET A 13 -6.95 3.11 19.74
C MET A 13 -7.12 3.15 18.22
N GLU A 14 -8.04 3.99 17.76
CA GLU A 14 -8.40 4.09 16.34
C GLU A 14 -7.20 4.47 15.46
N ASP A 15 -6.35 5.36 15.96
CA ASP A 15 -5.11 5.79 15.31
C ASP A 15 -4.07 4.66 15.22
N GLU A 16 -3.91 3.87 16.28
CA GLU A 16 -3.02 2.70 16.28
C GLU A 16 -3.46 1.67 15.24
N LEU A 17 -4.78 1.43 15.15
CA LEU A 17 -5.35 0.50 14.19
C LEU A 17 -5.20 1.03 12.75
N TYR A 18 -5.47 2.31 12.53
CA TYR A 18 -5.29 2.97 11.23
C TYR A 18 -3.83 2.90 10.76
N ARG A 19 -2.88 3.20 11.65
CA ARG A 19 -1.44 3.15 11.32
C ARG A 19 -0.98 1.75 10.97
N ALA A 20 -1.40 0.74 11.75
CA ALA A 20 -1.07 -0.65 11.48
C ALA A 20 -1.67 -1.14 10.14
N HIS A 21 -2.91 -0.74 9.84
CA HIS A 21 -3.55 -1.04 8.56
C HIS A 21 -2.79 -0.38 7.39
N LYS A 22 -2.50 0.92 7.51
CA LYS A 22 -1.74 1.66 6.49
C LYS A 22 -0.38 1.01 6.22
N GLU A 23 0.38 0.71 7.28
CA GLU A 23 1.68 0.06 7.16
C GLU A 23 1.57 -1.30 6.47
N PHE A 24 0.58 -2.12 6.84
CA PHE A 24 0.38 -3.44 6.26
C PHE A 24 0.05 -3.38 4.76
N VAL A 25 -0.98 -2.61 4.39
CA VAL A 25 -1.45 -2.54 2.99
C VAL A 25 -0.45 -1.81 2.11
N ALA A 26 0.10 -0.68 2.56
CA ALA A 26 1.10 0.04 1.77
C ALA A 26 2.37 -0.80 1.56
N SER A 27 2.85 -1.53 2.58
CA SER A 27 4.00 -2.43 2.41
C SER A 27 3.72 -3.54 1.40
N PHE A 28 2.51 -4.12 1.43
CA PHE A 28 2.09 -5.08 0.42
C PHE A 28 2.13 -4.47 -0.98
N MET A 29 1.57 -3.27 -1.18
CA MET A 29 1.55 -2.60 -2.49
C MET A 29 2.96 -2.27 -2.99
N ILE A 30 3.85 -1.79 -2.11
CA ILE A 30 5.26 -1.52 -2.43
C ILE A 30 5.95 -2.80 -2.89
N ASP A 31 5.80 -3.90 -2.14
CA ASP A 31 6.40 -5.19 -2.49
C ASP A 31 5.89 -5.71 -3.85
N ARG A 32 4.59 -5.55 -4.14
CA ARG A 32 4.01 -5.95 -5.43
C ARG A 32 4.58 -5.11 -6.59
N LEU A 33 4.74 -3.80 -6.42
CA LEU A 33 5.37 -2.93 -7.44
C LEU A 33 6.81 -3.35 -7.74
N GLU A 34 7.60 -3.72 -6.72
CA GLU A 34 8.97 -4.20 -6.92
C GLU A 34 9.01 -5.58 -7.63
N VAL A 35 8.20 -6.53 -7.15
CA VAL A 35 8.30 -7.93 -7.56
C VAL A 35 7.59 -8.21 -8.88
N ASP A 36 6.36 -7.71 -9.05
CA ASP A 36 5.49 -8.09 -10.16
C ASP A 36 5.64 -7.13 -11.35
N PHE A 37 5.97 -5.86 -11.09
CA PHE A 37 6.10 -4.81 -12.12
C PHE A 37 7.53 -4.31 -12.33
N GLY A 38 8.50 -4.77 -11.53
CA GLY A 38 9.91 -4.38 -11.67
C GLY A 38 10.19 -2.90 -11.40
N VAL A 39 9.31 -2.21 -10.68
CA VAL A 39 9.50 -0.81 -10.30
C VAL A 39 10.67 -0.73 -9.32
N PRO A 40 11.70 0.11 -9.56
CA PRO A 40 12.81 0.24 -8.64
C PRO A 40 12.34 0.71 -7.26
N LYS A 41 12.89 0.12 -6.19
CA LYS A 41 12.51 0.37 -4.79
C LYS A 41 12.22 1.83 -4.41
N ALA A 42 13.07 2.76 -4.87
CA ALA A 42 12.90 4.18 -4.57
C ALA A 42 11.56 4.73 -5.09
N TYR A 43 11.14 4.28 -6.27
CA TYR A 43 9.85 4.62 -6.87
C TYR A 43 8.73 3.73 -6.33
N ALA A 44 8.99 2.46 -6.03
CA ALA A 44 7.98 1.57 -5.47
C ALA A 44 7.42 2.11 -4.15
N ILE A 45 8.25 2.73 -3.29
CA ILE A 45 7.79 3.43 -2.08
C ILE A 45 6.81 4.56 -2.42
N GLU A 46 7.22 5.49 -3.30
CA GLU A 46 6.38 6.63 -3.69
C GLU A 46 5.05 6.19 -4.33
N TYR A 47 5.11 5.24 -5.26
CA TYR A 47 3.95 4.79 -6.02
C TYR A 47 3.07 3.81 -5.22
N GLY A 48 3.64 3.06 -4.27
CA GLY A 48 2.88 2.24 -3.34
C GLY A 48 2.07 3.06 -2.35
N GLU A 49 2.59 4.21 -1.90
CA GLU A 49 1.80 5.16 -1.10
C GLU A 49 0.64 5.76 -1.91
N LYS A 50 0.86 6.08 -3.19
CA LYS A 50 -0.22 6.56 -4.07
C LYS A 50 -1.29 5.49 -4.33
N ALA A 51 -0.88 4.24 -4.53
CA ALA A 51 -1.80 3.11 -4.66
C ALA A 51 -2.65 2.95 -3.40
N TYR A 52 -2.04 3.09 -2.22
CA TYR A 52 -2.74 3.02 -0.94
C TYR A 52 -3.75 4.16 -0.77
N ASP A 53 -3.35 5.40 -1.08
CA ASP A 53 -4.24 6.55 -0.97
C ASP A 53 -5.45 6.39 -1.91
N ARG A 54 -5.22 5.95 -3.16
CA ARG A 54 -6.29 5.63 -4.12
C ARG A 54 -7.20 4.50 -3.64
N TYR A 55 -6.64 3.44 -3.08
CA TYR A 55 -7.43 2.36 -2.48
C TYR A 55 -8.33 2.87 -1.34
N CYS A 56 -7.84 3.82 -0.55
CA CYS A 56 -8.58 4.43 0.55
C CYS A 56 -9.68 5.39 0.10
N ASP A 57 -9.65 5.92 -1.13
CA ASP A 57 -10.73 6.74 -1.68
C ASP A 57 -12.06 5.94 -1.77
N GLY A 58 -11.95 4.60 -1.85
CA GLY A 58 -13.09 3.70 -1.68
C GLY A 58 -14.00 3.60 -2.91
N ASP A 59 -13.48 3.90 -4.10
CA ASP A 59 -14.22 3.88 -5.38
C ASP A 59 -14.55 2.47 -5.90
N GLY A 60 -14.29 1.43 -5.09
CA GLY A 60 -14.58 0.03 -5.40
C GLY A 60 -13.45 -0.74 -6.08
N GLU A 61 -12.32 -0.08 -6.31
CA GLU A 61 -11.09 -0.72 -6.80
C GLU A 61 -10.48 -1.64 -5.73
N THR A 62 -9.94 -2.76 -6.18
CA THR A 62 -9.16 -3.69 -5.37
C THR A 62 -7.75 -3.16 -5.12
N GLU A 63 -7.07 -3.68 -4.10
CA GLU A 63 -5.67 -3.35 -3.82
C GLU A 63 -4.79 -3.56 -5.06
N TYR A 64 -5.05 -4.61 -5.84
CA TYR A 64 -4.27 -4.94 -7.03
C TYR A 64 -4.55 -4.01 -8.21
N GLU A 65 -5.80 -3.59 -8.44
CA GLU A 65 -6.11 -2.58 -9.47
C GLU A 65 -5.43 -1.23 -9.16
N CYS A 66 -5.38 -0.84 -7.88
CA CYS A 66 -4.63 0.36 -7.48
C CYS A 66 -3.11 0.20 -7.68
N ILE A 67 -2.56 -1.01 -7.50
CA ILE A 67 -1.15 -1.32 -7.80
C ILE A 67 -0.88 -1.22 -9.31
N GLU A 68 -1.72 -1.84 -10.14
CA GLU A 68 -1.61 -1.78 -11.61
C GLU A 68 -1.63 -0.33 -12.10
N TRP A 69 -2.58 0.47 -11.61
CA TRP A 69 -2.64 1.90 -11.89
C TRP A 69 -1.34 2.62 -11.51
N ALA A 70 -0.80 2.35 -10.32
CA ALA A 70 0.44 2.98 -9.87
C ALA A 70 1.65 2.58 -10.73
N ALA A 71 1.71 1.32 -11.18
CA ALA A 71 2.72 0.85 -12.12
C ALA A 71 2.62 1.56 -13.48
N GLU A 72 1.41 1.72 -14.02
CA GLU A 72 1.17 2.48 -15.24
C GLU A 72 1.58 3.95 -15.10
N GLU A 73 1.28 4.60 -13.97
CA GLU A 73 1.68 5.99 -13.73
C GLU A 73 3.20 6.15 -13.57
N TYR A 74 3.88 5.11 -13.07
CA TYR A 74 5.34 5.06 -13.07
C TYR A 74 5.87 4.93 -14.51
N GLU A 75 5.33 4.00 -15.29
CA GLU A 75 5.74 3.77 -16.68
C GLU A 75 5.46 5.00 -17.57
N LYS A 76 4.33 5.67 -17.43
CA LYS A 76 4.04 6.93 -18.16
C LYS A 76 5.06 8.03 -17.87
N LYS A 77 5.60 8.06 -16.65
CA LYS A 77 6.55 9.11 -16.22
C LYS A 77 8.00 8.78 -16.53
N TYR A 78 8.40 7.51 -16.49
CA TYR A 78 9.80 7.08 -16.58
C TYR A 78 10.07 6.02 -17.65
N GLY A 79 9.04 5.42 -18.24
CA GLY A 79 9.10 4.38 -19.26
C GLY A 79 9.39 4.90 -20.67
N GLU A 80 9.22 6.19 -20.96
CA GLU A 80 9.74 6.83 -22.18
C GLU A 80 11.24 7.18 -22.06
N VAL A 81 12.08 6.21 -21.69
CA VAL A 81 13.53 6.26 -21.96
C VAL A 81 14.01 4.85 -22.32
N ALA A 82 13.72 4.42 -23.55
CA ALA A 82 14.39 3.32 -24.23
C ALA A 82 14.56 3.66 -25.72
#